data_AF-A0A4Y7JV95-F1
#
_entry.id   AF-A0A4Y7JV95-F1
#
_cell.length_a   1.000
_cell.length_b   1.000
_cell.length_c   1.000
_cell.angle_alpha   90.00
_cell.angle_beta   90.00
_cell.angle_gamma   90.00
#
_symmetry.space_group_name_H-M   'P 1'
#
loop_
_entity.id
_entity.type
_entity.pdbx_description
1 polymer ?
#
loop_
_entity_poly.entity_id
_entity_poly.type
_entity_poly.pdbx_seq_one_letter_code
_entity_poly.pdbx_strand_id
1 'polypeptide(L)' 'MGILGLLDEIYALPNLKMNLKFDIEILLKNLGVDMKDIKPTFLLKDCIGDLQEILTSPTKMSWPSNPK' A
#
# COMPACT_ATOMS: atom_id res chain seq x y z
N MET A 1 -4.53 13.82 -9.94
CA MET A 1 -3.53 13.45 -8.91
C MET A 1 -3.77 12.05 -8.33
N GLY A 2 -4.19 11.05 -9.12
CA GLY A 2 -4.47 9.70 -8.58
C GLY A 2 -3.22 8.97 -8.09
N ILE A 3 -2.11 9.08 -8.84
CA ILE A 3 -0.84 8.42 -8.50
C ILE A 3 -0.23 9.01 -7.22
N LEU A 4 -0.27 10.35 -7.06
CA LEU A 4 0.26 11.00 -5.85
C LEU A 4 -0.54 10.60 -4.60
N GLY A 5 -1.88 10.61 -4.69
CA GLY A 5 -2.74 10.17 -3.58
C GLY A 5 -2.53 8.69 -3.23
N LEU A 6 -2.20 7.84 -4.20
CA LEU A 6 -1.83 6.45 -3.94
C LEU A 6 -0.48 6.33 -3.23
N LEU A 7 0.52 7.14 -3.61
CA LEU A 7 1.83 7.15 -2.95
C LEU A 7 1.72 7.58 -1.48
N ASP A 8 0.85 8.55 -1.18
CA ASP A 8 0.55 8.95 0.20
C ASP A 8 -0.12 7.81 1.00
N GLU A 9 -1.08 7.11 0.37
CA GLU A 9 -1.74 5.95 0.97
C GLU A 9 -0.75 4.79 1.23
N ILE A 10 0.19 4.53 0.31
CA ILE A 10 1.28 3.56 0.48
C ILE A 10 2.18 3.98 1.65
N TYR A 11 2.55 5.26 1.71
CA TYR A 11 3.44 5.79 2.75
C TYR A 11 2.87 5.63 4.17
N ALA A 12 1.55 5.73 4.31
CA ALA A 12 0.82 5.55 5.56
C ALA A 12 0.78 4.09 6.06
N LEU A 13 1.27 3.11 5.29
CA LEU A 13 1.23 1.71 5.71
C LEU A 13 2.14 1.44 6.92
N PRO A 14 1.62 0.76 7.97
CA PRO A 14 2.33 0.59 9.25
C PRO A 14 3.60 -0.27 9.13
N ASN A 15 3.70 -1.13 8.12
CA ASN A 15 4.83 -2.03 7.89
C ASN A 15 5.59 -1.71 6.59
N LEU A 16 5.47 -0.48 6.07
CA LEU A 16 6.19 -0.11 4.85
C LEU A 16 7.70 -0.04 5.14
N LYS A 17 8.48 -0.74 4.31
CA LYS A 17 9.94 -0.78 4.40
C LYS A 17 10.52 0.64 4.21
N MET A 18 11.48 1.01 5.06
CA MET A 18 12.01 2.38 5.12
C MET A 18 12.65 2.86 3.81
N ASN A 19 13.23 1.96 3.01
CA ASN A 19 13.74 2.29 1.69
C ASN A 19 12.64 2.85 0.77
N LEU A 20 11.45 2.26 0.81
CA LEU A 20 10.30 2.73 0.03
C LEU A 20 9.79 4.09 0.52
N LYS A 21 9.75 4.31 1.84
CA LYS A 21 9.41 5.63 2.41
C LYS A 21 10.36 6.72 1.89
N PHE A 22 11.65 6.43 1.88
CA PHE A 22 12.67 7.34 1.40
C PHE A 22 12.56 7.62 -0.10
N ASP A 23 12.36 6.59 -0.92
CA ASP A 23 12.19 6.74 -2.37
C ASP A 23 10.97 7.60 -2.70
N ILE A 24 9.86 7.43 -1.97
CA ILE A 24 8.64 8.25 -2.11
C ILE A 24 8.93 9.71 -1.73
N GLU A 25 9.60 9.96 -0.60
CA GLU A 25 9.94 11.32 -0.19
C GLU A 25 10.84 12.04 -1.21
N ILE A 26 11.87 11.35 -1.73
CA ILE A 26 12.75 11.91 -2.75
C ILE A 26 11.98 12.20 -4.03
N LEU A 27 11.12 11.28 -4.47
CA LEU A 27 10.30 11.47 -5.65
C LEU A 27 9.41 12.71 -5.53
N LEU A 28 8.72 12.90 -4.40
CA LEU A 28 7.86 14.06 -4.16
C LEU A 28 8.66 15.36 -4.12
N LYS A 29 9.82 15.37 -3.45
CA LYS A 29 10.74 16.52 -3.42
C LYS A 29 11.23 16.89 -4.83
N ASN A 30 11.58 15.91 -5.66
CA ASN A 30 12.02 16.14 -7.03
C ASN A 30 10.90 16.71 -7.92
N LEU A 31 9.65 16.39 -7.62
CA LEU A 31 8.48 16.93 -8.30
C LEU A 31 8.01 18.28 -7.74
N GLY A 32 8.63 18.78 -6.66
CA GLY A 32 8.25 20.02 -6.00
C GLY A 32 6.90 19.95 -5.28
N VAL A 33 6.47 18.75 -4.86
CA VAL A 33 5.20 18.52 -4.17
C VAL A 33 5.46 18.22 -2.70
N ASP A 34 4.79 18.93 -1.79
CA ASP A 34 4.80 18.58 -0.37
C ASP A 34 3.79 17.46 -0.12
N MET A 35 4.19 16.48 0.69
CA MET A 35 3.33 15.36 1.10
C MET A 35 2.05 15.84 1.78
N LYS A 36 2.11 16.97 2.50
CA LYS A 36 0.96 17.57 3.19
C LYS A 36 -0.15 18.05 2.25
N ASP A 37 0.20 18.38 1.02
CA ASP A 37 -0.74 18.89 0.01
C ASP A 37 -1.43 17.76 -0.77
N ILE A 38 -0.97 16.53 -0.58
CA ILE A 38 -1.52 15.36 -1.25
C ILE A 38 -2.73 14.87 -0.47
N LYS A 39 -3.86 14.71 -1.18
CA LYS A 39 -5.02 14.01 -0.63
C LYS A 39 -4.87 12.52 -0.91
N PRO A 40 -4.87 11.65 0.12
CA PRO A 40 -4.76 10.22 -0.06
C PRO A 40 -5.93 9.69 -0.88
N THR A 41 -5.69 8.61 -1.61
CA THR A 41 -6.76 7.80 -2.18
C THR A 41 -7.33 6.83 -1.13
N PHE A 42 -8.40 6.13 -1.48
CA PHE A 42 -8.96 5.03 -0.66
C PHE A 42 -8.86 3.69 -1.40
N LEU A 43 -7.86 3.53 -2.27
CA LEU A 43 -7.74 2.36 -3.15
C LEU A 43 -7.13 1.16 -2.44
N LEU A 44 -6.31 1.39 -1.41
CA LEU A 44 -5.66 0.32 -0.65
C LEU A 44 -6.47 -0.09 0.57
N LYS A 45 -7.34 0.77 1.08
CA LYS A 45 -8.17 0.50 2.26
C LYS A 45 -8.99 -0.80 2.15
N ASP A 46 -9.54 -1.07 0.97
CA ASP A 46 -10.34 -2.29 0.74
C ASP A 46 -9.44 -3.53 0.59
N CYS A 47 -8.30 -3.42 -0.11
CA CYS A 47 -7.37 -4.53 -0.30
C CYS A 47 -6.63 -4.94 0.99
N ILE A 48 -6.32 -3.98 1.88
CA ILE A 48 -5.58 -4.27 3.10
C ILE A 48 -6.46 -4.95 4.15
N GLY A 49 -7.77 -4.66 4.18
CA GLY A 49 -8.72 -5.39 5.03
C GLY A 49 -8.71 -6.88 4.71
N ASP A 50 -8.80 -7.20 3.42
CA ASP A 50 -8.75 -8.58 2.93
C ASP A 50 -7.39 -9.25 3.20
N LEU A 51 -6.28 -8.52 2.97
CA LEU A 51 -4.94 -9.05 3.23
C LEU A 51 -4.67 -9.24 4.72
N GLN A 52 -5.16 -8.36 5.58
CA GLN A 52 -5.03 -8.53 7.02
C GLN A 52 -5.87 -9.71 7.49
N GLU A 53 -7.08 -9.92 6.98
CA GLU A 53 -7.86 -11.14 7.25
C GLU A 53 -7.11 -12.40 6.82
N ILE A 54 -6.48 -12.40 5.64
CA ILE A 54 -5.67 -13.51 5.11
C ILE A 54 -4.40 -13.75 5.94
N LEU A 55 -3.70 -12.69 6.33
CA LEU A 55 -2.46 -12.77 7.12
C LEU A 55 -2.73 -13.14 8.59
N THR A 56 -3.88 -12.75 9.13
CA THR A 56 -4.30 -13.07 10.51
C THR A 56 -5.00 -14.43 10.60
N SER A 57 -5.50 -14.95 9.47
CA SER A 57 -6.19 -16.25 9.35
C SER A 57 -5.56 -17.11 8.25
N PRO A 58 -4.43 -17.81 8.50
CA PRO A 58 -3.75 -18.61 7.48
C PRO A 58 -4.52 -19.88 7.05
N THR A 59 -5.78 -20.07 7.48
CA THR A 59 -6.53 -21.32 7.37
C THR A 59 -7.56 -21.40 6.23
N LYS A 60 -7.71 -20.37 5.38
CA LYS A 60 -8.64 -20.42 4.22
C LYS A 60 -7.99 -20.44 2.84
N MET A 61 -6.68 -20.67 2.75
CA MET A 61 -6.06 -20.96 1.45
C MET A 61 -6.17 -22.47 1.16
N SER A 62 -7.36 -22.94 0.78
CA SER A 62 -7.48 -24.21 0.06
C SER A 62 -6.97 -23.98 -1.36
N TRP A 63 -5.65 -24.11 -1.56
CA TRP A 63 -5.09 -24.25 -2.91
C TRP A 63 -5.90 -25.34 -3.63
N PRO A 64 -6.43 -25.09 -4.85
CA PRO A 64 -7.11 -26.14 -5.59
C PRO A 64 -6.11 -27.27 -5.78
N SER A 65 -6.36 -28.37 -5.09
CA SER A 65 -5.50 -29.55 -5.18
C SER A 65 -5.47 -29.95 -6.65
N ASN A 66 -4.27 -29.93 -7.23
CA ASN A 66 -4.04 -30.22 -8.63
C ASN A 66 -4.75 -31.55 -8.98
N PRO A 67 -5.72 -31.57 -9.90
CA PRO A 67 -6.33 -32.82 -10.32
C PRO A 67 -5.21 -33.67 -10.94
N LYS A 68 -5.06 -34.90 -10.41
CA LYS A 68 -4.13 -35.90 -10.94
C LYS A 68 -4.45 -36.24 -12.39
#